data_AF-A0A136KPH4-F1
#
_entry.id   AF-A0A136KPH4-F1
#
_cell.length_a   1.000
_cell.length_b   1.000
_cell.length_c   1.000
_cell.angle_alpha   90.00
_cell.angle_beta   90.00
_cell.angle_gamma   90.00
#
_symmetry.space_group_name_H-M   'P 1'
#
loop_
_entity.id
_entity.type
_entity.pdbx_description
1 polymer ?
#
loop_
_entity_poly.entity_id
_entity_poly.type
_entity_poly.pdbx_seq_one_letter_code
_entity_poly.pdbx_strand_id
1 'polypeptide(L)'
;MKLFTAKNDIKGNFIGACGSNGLQYDPNVDPAKRHPRDTIDGLTVGCGQNIVYGWTVQKCNANFDYVFVMDTSTSMMRTRDVSSGNKLKKDAANEELQDFLTNIKNSGGDHRAALIQFNHRSDTRVVTPLTNNIDTVKQAATSGLTYKEGTCIECGLQTTLTFLQNERQDKSRRVVVVFLTDGLPNSDPGAPKAGGYEGDIAAVAGRLKALNTAATGNVPPTVIGIGYGDPNFSGAPQPGDLVNAELIRVIKLFTTDDTWAFSTAANVSITEVFNRIQQSLNSCALNEKLHAAFVKSKDVNNDGIINTVDLFALYDAYFQKGTNLAGDLNQDGIINSLDISLLIGDLGTVVEPGTEQ
;
A
#
# COMPACT_ATOMS: atom_id res chain seq x y z
N MET A 1 -21.73 15.87 -21.01
CA MET A 1 -21.24 16.26 -19.68
C MET A 1 -22.43 16.23 -18.72
N LYS A 2 -22.58 15.17 -17.92
CA LYS A 2 -23.61 15.08 -16.88
C LYS A 2 -22.88 14.99 -15.54
N LEU A 3 -22.91 16.09 -14.78
CA LEU A 3 -22.61 16.05 -13.35
C LEU A 3 -23.69 15.20 -12.68
N PHE A 4 -23.29 14.11 -12.03
CA PHE A 4 -24.11 13.49 -11.00
C PHE A 4 -23.84 14.23 -9.70
N THR A 5 -24.68 15.21 -9.39
CA THR A 5 -24.81 15.72 -8.02
C THR A 5 -25.53 14.63 -7.23
N ALA A 6 -24.84 13.97 -6.31
CA ALA A 6 -25.49 13.17 -5.29
C ALA A 6 -26.27 14.13 -4.38
N LYS A 7 -27.53 14.39 -4.71
CA LYS A 7 -28.49 14.86 -3.71
C LYS A 7 -28.66 13.69 -2.75
N ASN A 8 -28.23 13.86 -1.50
CA ASN A 8 -28.67 13.03 -0.40
C ASN A 8 -30.19 13.23 -0.22
N ASP A 9 -30.98 12.61 -1.09
CA ASP A 9 -32.40 12.40 -0.86
C ASP A 9 -32.51 11.12 -0.02
N ILE A 10 -32.19 11.24 1.26
CA ILE A 10 -32.48 10.18 2.23
C ILE A 10 -34.00 10.15 2.33
N LYS A 11 -34.65 9.34 1.49
CA LYS A 11 -36.00 8.85 1.76
C LYS A 11 -35.90 7.90 2.95
N GLY A 12 -35.83 8.49 4.15
CA GLY A 12 -35.76 7.75 5.40
C GLY A 12 -37.04 6.94 5.58
N ASN A 13 -36.89 5.63 5.71
CA ASN A 13 -37.90 4.83 6.38
C ASN A 13 -37.84 5.22 7.86
N PHE A 14 -38.80 6.02 8.31
CA PHE A 14 -38.97 6.33 9.72
C PHE A 14 -39.44 5.07 10.44
N ILE A 15 -38.67 4.58 11.41
CA ILE A 15 -39.19 3.63 12.40
C ILE A 15 -39.97 4.47 13.40
N GLY A 16 -41.30 4.41 13.32
CA GLY A 16 -42.18 5.16 14.21
C GLY A 16 -42.03 4.68 15.65
N ALA A 17 -41.67 5.58 16.55
CA ALA A 17 -41.79 5.34 17.98
C ALA A 17 -43.28 5.24 18.33
N CYS A 18 -43.69 4.06 18.82
CA CYS A 18 -44.94 3.76 19.50
C CYS A 18 -46.20 4.45 18.90
N GLY A 19 -46.90 3.74 17.99
CA GLY A 19 -48.31 4.04 17.65
C GLY A 19 -48.57 4.84 16.37
N SER A 20 -47.58 5.07 15.51
CA SER A 20 -47.85 5.56 14.16
C SER A 20 -48.16 4.39 13.22
N ASN A 21 -49.33 4.44 12.57
CA ASN A 21 -49.89 3.44 11.66
C ASN A 21 -49.10 3.24 10.34
N GLY A 22 -47.77 3.44 10.35
CA GLY A 22 -46.93 3.53 9.16
C GLY A 22 -46.16 2.27 8.77
N LEU A 23 -46.10 1.25 9.63
CA LEU A 23 -45.47 -0.04 9.30
C LEU A 23 -46.35 -1.17 9.83
N GLN A 24 -47.12 -1.81 8.95
CA GLN A 24 -47.65 -3.13 9.25
C GLN A 24 -46.46 -4.08 9.30
N TYR A 25 -46.19 -4.61 10.50
CA TYR A 25 -45.46 -5.86 10.66
C TYR A 25 -46.09 -6.89 9.72
N ASP A 26 -45.36 -7.36 8.71
CA ASP A 26 -45.78 -8.52 7.92
C ASP A 26 -45.37 -9.79 8.69
N PRO A 27 -46.32 -10.49 9.33
CA PRO A 27 -46.02 -11.69 10.11
C PRO A 27 -45.54 -12.86 9.25
N ASN A 28 -45.53 -12.73 7.92
CA ASN A 28 -45.21 -13.81 6.99
C ASN A 28 -43.75 -13.83 6.52
N VAL A 29 -42.90 -12.90 6.96
CA VAL A 29 -41.48 -12.92 6.61
C VAL A 29 -40.76 -13.97 7.48
N ASP A 30 -40.45 -15.10 6.86
CA ASP A 30 -39.66 -16.20 7.43
C ASP A 30 -38.37 -15.66 8.10
N PRO A 31 -38.24 -15.77 9.45
CA PRO A 31 -37.08 -15.31 10.19
C PRO A 31 -35.76 -15.95 9.73
N ALA A 32 -35.82 -17.18 9.20
CA ALA A 32 -34.64 -17.91 8.74
C ALA A 32 -34.08 -17.40 7.40
N LYS A 33 -34.84 -16.54 6.69
CA LYS A 33 -34.42 -15.95 5.40
C LYS A 33 -33.96 -14.50 5.53
N ARG A 34 -33.96 -13.93 6.74
CA ARG A 34 -33.42 -12.58 6.96
C ARG A 34 -31.90 -12.64 6.91
N HIS A 35 -31.29 -11.73 6.16
CA HIS A 35 -29.85 -11.62 6.16
C HIS A 35 -29.42 -11.11 7.55
N PRO A 36 -28.40 -11.69 8.21
CA PRO A 36 -27.96 -11.22 9.54
C PRO A 36 -27.50 -9.75 9.58
N ARG A 37 -27.33 -9.13 8.41
CA ARG A 37 -26.96 -7.71 8.26
C ARG A 37 -28.18 -6.77 8.32
N ASP A 38 -29.38 -7.33 8.28
CA ASP A 38 -30.66 -6.60 8.31
C ASP A 38 -31.22 -6.46 9.73
N THR A 39 -30.51 -6.97 10.74
CA THR A 39 -30.89 -6.95 12.16
C THR A 39 -29.75 -6.40 13.01
N ILE A 40 -30.03 -5.37 13.81
CA ILE A 40 -29.12 -4.88 14.85
C ILE A 40 -29.51 -5.60 16.14
N ASP A 41 -28.69 -6.56 16.57
CA ASP A 41 -28.91 -7.26 17.83
C ASP A 41 -28.57 -6.34 19.01
N GLY A 42 -29.42 -6.35 20.04
CA GLY A 42 -29.13 -5.67 21.32
C GLY A 42 -29.49 -4.18 21.44
N LEU A 43 -30.09 -3.55 20.43
CA LEU A 43 -30.50 -2.14 20.54
C LEU A 43 -31.90 -2.00 21.19
N THR A 44 -31.94 -1.69 22.49
CA THR A 44 -33.20 -1.40 23.20
C THR A 44 -33.56 0.08 23.02
N VAL A 45 -34.65 0.36 22.31
CA VAL A 45 -35.16 1.73 22.08
C VAL A 45 -36.38 1.99 22.96
N GLY A 46 -36.34 3.01 23.81
CA GLY A 46 -37.50 3.42 24.62
C GLY A 46 -38.51 4.26 23.83
N CYS A 47 -39.80 4.21 24.18
CA CYS A 47 -40.80 5.12 23.59
C CYS A 47 -40.41 6.59 23.86
N GLY A 48 -40.48 7.44 22.84
CA GLY A 48 -40.14 8.87 22.94
C GLY A 48 -38.67 9.21 22.63
N GLN A 49 -37.83 8.22 22.33
CA GLN A 49 -36.47 8.46 21.86
C GLN A 49 -36.46 8.65 20.33
N ASN A 50 -36.16 9.87 19.88
CA ASN A 50 -35.73 10.08 18.50
C ASN A 50 -34.32 9.53 18.38
N ILE A 51 -34.17 8.34 17.81
CA ILE A 51 -32.84 7.88 17.42
C ILE A 51 -32.60 8.29 15.97
N VAL A 52 -31.65 9.20 15.79
CA VAL A 52 -31.06 9.52 14.49
C VAL A 52 -29.87 8.58 14.33
N TYR A 53 -30.09 7.43 13.70
CA TYR A 53 -28.98 6.62 13.20
C TYR A 53 -28.68 7.07 11.77
N GLY A 54 -27.47 7.59 11.56
CA GLY A 54 -26.89 7.72 10.23
C GLY A 54 -25.68 6.82 10.18
N TRP A 55 -25.60 5.92 9.20
CA TRP A 55 -24.32 5.33 8.83
C TRP A 55 -23.56 6.39 8.03
N THR A 56 -22.37 6.74 8.48
CA THR A 56 -21.43 7.46 7.63
C THR A 56 -20.59 6.39 6.95
N VAL A 57 -20.79 6.18 5.64
CA VAL A 57 -19.84 5.38 4.86
C VAL A 57 -18.57 6.23 4.78
N GLN A 58 -17.64 6.00 5.71
CA GLN A 58 -16.32 6.59 5.61
C GLN A 58 -15.61 5.86 4.49
N LYS A 59 -15.57 6.48 3.31
CA LYS A 59 -14.78 5.98 2.20
C LYS A 59 -13.34 5.93 2.70
N CYS A 60 -12.73 4.74 2.66
CA CYS A 60 -11.33 4.48 2.97
C CYS A 60 -10.41 5.19 1.94
N ASN A 61 -10.47 6.52 1.85
CA ASN A 61 -9.66 7.35 0.97
C ASN A 61 -8.30 7.56 1.63
N ALA A 62 -7.42 6.57 1.52
CA ALA A 62 -6.03 6.73 1.91
C ALA A 62 -5.25 7.39 0.76
N ASN A 63 -4.46 8.40 1.09
CA ASN A 63 -3.54 9.04 0.15
C ASN A 63 -2.24 8.23 0.08
N PHE A 64 -1.89 7.78 -1.11
CA PHE A 64 -0.71 6.92 -1.34
C PHE A 64 0.27 7.58 -2.30
N ASP A 65 1.55 7.34 -2.04
CA ASP A 65 2.67 7.52 -2.95
C ASP A 65 3.06 6.16 -3.51
N TYR A 66 2.78 5.95 -4.79
CA TYR A 66 3.18 4.75 -5.52
C TYR A 66 4.53 4.97 -6.19
N VAL A 67 5.48 4.06 -5.97
CA VAL A 67 6.77 4.07 -6.66
C VAL A 67 6.89 2.78 -7.47
N PHE A 68 6.79 2.91 -8.79
CA PHE A 68 6.99 1.79 -9.70
C PHE A 68 8.47 1.69 -10.04
N VAL A 69 9.07 0.53 -9.80
CA VAL A 69 10.47 0.24 -10.06
C VAL A 69 10.54 -0.87 -11.10
N MET A 70 10.89 -0.50 -12.33
CA MET A 70 10.84 -1.40 -13.48
C MET A 70 12.22 -1.83 -13.91
N ASP A 71 12.39 -3.14 -14.03
CA ASP A 71 13.50 -3.75 -14.73
C ASP A 71 13.40 -3.40 -16.22
N THR A 72 14.45 -2.75 -16.73
CA THR A 72 14.62 -2.42 -18.14
C THR A 72 15.82 -3.17 -18.74
N SER A 73 16.09 -4.37 -18.24
CA SER A 73 17.07 -5.28 -18.83
C SER A 73 16.70 -5.66 -20.27
N THR A 74 17.68 -6.09 -21.06
CA THR A 74 17.43 -6.58 -22.43
C THR A 74 16.61 -7.86 -22.48
N SER A 75 16.56 -8.66 -21.41
CA SER A 75 15.67 -9.83 -21.30
C SER A 75 14.20 -9.43 -21.35
N MET A 76 13.82 -8.34 -20.69
CA MET A 76 12.47 -7.76 -20.75
C MET A 76 12.07 -7.35 -22.18
N MET A 77 13.02 -6.96 -23.03
CA MET A 77 12.74 -6.60 -24.43
C MET A 77 12.62 -7.79 -25.37
N ARG A 78 13.41 -8.84 -25.15
CA ARG A 78 13.66 -9.88 -26.16
C ARG A 78 12.88 -11.15 -25.92
N THR A 79 12.42 -11.38 -24.71
CA THR A 79 11.68 -12.58 -24.33
C THR A 79 10.17 -12.33 -24.41
N ARG A 80 9.42 -13.39 -24.69
CA ARG A 80 7.96 -13.36 -24.75
C ARG A 80 7.36 -13.92 -23.48
N ASP A 81 6.24 -13.36 -23.08
CA ASP A 81 5.38 -13.93 -22.04
C ASP A 81 4.32 -14.82 -22.68
N VAL A 82 4.35 -16.10 -22.32
CA VAL A 82 3.36 -17.08 -22.75
C VAL A 82 2.00 -16.87 -22.11
N SER A 83 1.96 -16.31 -20.90
CA SER A 83 0.72 -16.10 -20.16
C SER A 83 -0.09 -14.92 -20.70
N SER A 84 0.57 -13.91 -21.30
CA SER A 84 -0.06 -12.78 -22.00
C SER A 84 -0.23 -12.97 -23.51
N GLY A 85 -0.47 -14.21 -23.98
CA GLY A 85 -0.73 -14.46 -25.40
C GLY A 85 0.50 -14.26 -26.30
N ASN A 86 1.69 -14.58 -25.79
CA ASN A 86 2.96 -14.52 -26.50
C ASN A 86 3.43 -13.08 -26.84
N LYS A 87 2.95 -12.07 -26.11
CA LYS A 87 3.45 -10.67 -26.19
C LYS A 87 4.89 -10.59 -25.70
N LEU A 88 5.64 -9.55 -26.10
CA LEU A 88 6.95 -9.29 -25.48
C LEU A 88 6.74 -8.95 -24.01
N LYS A 89 7.67 -9.40 -23.15
CA LYS A 89 7.57 -9.20 -21.72
C LYS A 89 7.37 -7.71 -21.34
N LYS A 90 8.12 -6.81 -22.00
CA LYS A 90 7.96 -5.36 -21.84
C LYS A 90 6.56 -4.84 -22.17
N ASP A 91 5.90 -5.40 -23.17
CA ASP A 91 4.63 -4.88 -23.67
C ASP A 91 3.51 -5.27 -22.70
N ALA A 92 3.52 -6.52 -22.23
CA ALA A 92 2.61 -7.00 -21.21
C ALA A 92 2.84 -6.29 -19.86
N ALA A 93 4.11 -6.14 -19.42
CA ALA A 93 4.44 -5.36 -18.23
C ALA A 93 3.95 -3.91 -18.30
N ASN A 94 4.11 -3.25 -19.46
CA ASN A 94 3.65 -1.89 -19.65
C ASN A 94 2.13 -1.80 -19.65
N GLU A 95 1.43 -2.66 -20.38
CA GLU A 95 -0.05 -2.70 -20.42
C GLU A 95 -0.66 -2.79 -19.02
N GLU A 96 -0.11 -3.65 -18.18
CA GLU A 96 -0.58 -3.87 -16.82
C GLU A 96 -0.25 -2.71 -15.88
N LEU A 97 0.92 -2.11 -16.06
CA LEU A 97 1.24 -0.85 -15.39
C LEU A 97 0.26 0.27 -15.81
N GLN A 98 -0.10 0.36 -17.09
CA GLN A 98 -1.09 1.34 -17.56
C GLN A 98 -2.45 1.12 -16.89
N ASP A 99 -2.89 -0.12 -16.74
CA ASP A 99 -4.15 -0.48 -16.09
C ASP A 99 -4.10 -0.18 -14.60
N PHE A 100 -3.00 -0.52 -13.92
CA PHE A 100 -2.83 -0.20 -12.49
C PHE A 100 -2.85 1.31 -12.25
N LEU A 101 -2.12 2.09 -13.06
CA LEU A 101 -2.13 3.55 -12.99
C LEU A 101 -3.53 4.11 -13.28
N THR A 102 -4.27 3.52 -14.22
CA THR A 102 -5.67 3.90 -14.49
C THR A 102 -6.56 3.64 -13.28
N ASN A 103 -6.38 2.52 -12.59
CA ASN A 103 -7.12 2.22 -11.36
C ASN A 103 -6.76 3.19 -10.23
N ILE A 104 -5.49 3.54 -10.04
CA ILE A 104 -5.07 4.59 -9.08
C ILE A 104 -5.77 5.91 -9.41
N LYS A 105 -5.80 6.31 -10.68
CA LYS A 105 -6.45 7.56 -11.11
C LYS A 105 -7.95 7.54 -10.80
N ASN A 106 -8.59 6.38 -10.87
CA ASN A 106 -10.03 6.20 -10.71
C ASN A 106 -10.48 5.87 -9.28
N SER A 107 -9.59 5.42 -8.38
CA SER A 107 -9.95 4.99 -7.01
C SER A 107 -10.50 6.13 -6.15
N GLY A 108 -10.13 7.37 -6.48
CA GLY A 108 -10.45 8.56 -5.69
C GLY A 108 -9.51 8.68 -4.48
N GLY A 109 -9.08 9.89 -4.20
CA GLY A 109 -7.93 10.17 -3.34
C GLY A 109 -6.89 11.01 -4.09
N ASP A 110 -5.99 11.67 -3.37
CA ASP A 110 -4.93 12.50 -3.97
C ASP A 110 -3.68 11.64 -4.23
N HIS A 111 -3.80 10.52 -4.94
CA HIS A 111 -2.65 9.62 -5.13
C HIS A 111 -1.56 10.28 -5.97
N ARG A 112 -0.30 9.97 -5.64
CA ARG A 112 0.86 10.33 -6.45
C ARG A 112 1.56 9.08 -6.93
N ALA A 113 2.16 9.14 -8.11
CA ALA A 113 2.96 8.05 -8.65
C ALA A 113 4.32 8.56 -9.14
N ALA A 114 5.33 7.71 -9.01
CA ALA A 114 6.67 7.89 -9.53
C ALA A 114 7.10 6.64 -10.31
N LEU A 115 8.04 6.81 -11.23
CA LEU A 115 8.61 5.73 -12.03
C LEU A 115 10.14 5.77 -11.94
N ILE A 116 10.71 4.63 -11.62
CA ILE A 116 12.15 4.37 -11.55
C ILE A 116 12.43 3.23 -12.51
N GLN A 117 13.51 3.36 -13.29
CA GLN A 117 14.04 2.26 -14.07
C GLN A 117 15.32 1.74 -13.43
N PHE A 118 15.58 0.45 -13.59
CA PHE A 118 16.88 -0.13 -13.29
C PHE A 118 17.25 -1.19 -14.33
N ASN A 119 18.54 -1.32 -14.59
CA ASN A 119 19.13 -2.32 -15.47
C ASN A 119 20.60 -2.49 -15.05
N HIS A 120 21.54 -1.84 -15.74
CA HIS A 120 22.91 -1.63 -15.31
C HIS A 120 23.02 -0.55 -14.21
N ARG A 121 24.06 -0.64 -13.37
CA ARG A 121 24.31 0.33 -12.28
C ARG A 121 24.35 1.79 -12.75
N SER A 122 24.99 2.05 -13.88
CA SER A 122 25.18 3.40 -14.42
C SER A 122 23.94 3.99 -15.12
N ASP A 123 22.89 3.20 -15.34
CA ASP A 123 21.70 3.63 -16.10
C ASP A 123 20.40 3.53 -15.28
N THR A 124 20.51 3.09 -14.02
CA THR A 124 19.44 3.10 -13.02
C THR A 124 19.14 4.54 -12.58
N ARG A 125 17.87 4.96 -12.65
CA ARG A 125 17.47 6.36 -12.37
C ARG A 125 15.97 6.52 -12.13
N VAL A 126 15.60 7.64 -11.50
CA VAL A 126 14.23 8.15 -11.50
C VAL A 126 13.87 8.64 -12.90
N VAL A 127 12.86 8.04 -13.51
CA VAL A 127 12.33 8.41 -14.85
C VAL A 127 11.27 9.50 -14.70
N THR A 128 10.44 9.40 -13.65
CA THR A 128 9.43 10.40 -13.33
C THR A 128 9.34 10.55 -11.81
N PRO A 129 9.53 11.76 -11.27
CA PRO A 129 9.38 12.01 -9.83
C PRO A 129 7.90 11.88 -9.40
N LEU A 130 7.64 11.93 -8.10
CA LEU A 130 6.27 11.84 -7.57
C LEU A 130 5.41 12.97 -8.14
N THR A 131 4.32 12.59 -8.80
CA THR A 131 3.34 13.52 -9.38
C THR A 131 1.92 13.00 -9.19
N ASN A 132 0.98 13.92 -9.00
CA ASN A 132 -0.45 13.62 -9.02
C ASN A 132 -1.02 13.56 -10.46
N ASN A 133 -0.23 13.99 -11.46
CA ASN A 133 -0.56 13.78 -12.86
C ASN A 133 -0.16 12.37 -13.31
N ILE A 134 -1.03 11.40 -13.02
CA ILE A 134 -0.82 9.99 -13.33
C ILE A 134 -0.57 9.75 -14.83
N ASP A 135 -1.13 10.59 -15.71
CA ASP A 135 -0.92 10.46 -17.16
C ASP A 135 0.55 10.73 -17.56
N THR A 136 1.28 11.57 -16.81
CA THR A 136 2.72 11.78 -17.01
C THR A 136 3.50 10.50 -16.74
N VAL A 137 3.15 9.77 -15.68
CA VAL A 137 3.80 8.49 -15.33
C VAL A 137 3.49 7.43 -16.37
N LYS A 138 2.23 7.38 -16.85
CA LYS A 138 1.79 6.50 -17.94
C LYS A 138 2.57 6.73 -19.23
N GLN A 139 2.76 8.00 -19.61
CA GLN A 139 3.55 8.38 -20.77
C GLN A 139 5.01 7.97 -20.61
N ALA A 140 5.61 8.25 -19.44
CA ALA A 140 6.99 7.90 -19.16
C ALA A 140 7.24 6.38 -19.17
N ALA A 141 6.30 5.56 -18.69
CA ALA A 141 6.38 4.11 -18.80
C ALA A 141 6.40 3.61 -20.26
N THR A 142 5.75 4.34 -21.17
CA THR A 142 5.70 3.97 -22.60
C THR A 142 6.92 4.45 -23.38
N SER A 143 7.42 5.67 -23.13
CA SER A 143 8.47 6.29 -23.97
C SER A 143 9.72 6.78 -23.23
N GLY A 144 9.72 6.79 -21.89
CA GLY A 144 10.83 7.31 -21.07
C GLY A 144 11.84 6.24 -20.64
N LEU A 145 11.51 4.95 -20.82
CA LEU A 145 12.36 3.84 -20.41
C LEU A 145 13.50 3.59 -21.40
N THR A 146 14.72 3.41 -20.87
CA THR A 146 15.89 2.97 -21.64
C THR A 146 16.25 1.55 -21.25
N TYR A 147 16.42 0.69 -22.26
CA TYR A 147 16.72 -0.71 -22.05
C TYR A 147 18.19 -1.02 -22.35
N LYS A 148 18.86 -1.70 -21.43
CA LYS A 148 20.28 -2.09 -21.51
C LYS A 148 20.49 -3.43 -20.84
N GLU A 149 21.62 -4.09 -21.12
CA GLU A 149 21.95 -5.35 -20.46
C GLU A 149 22.22 -5.12 -18.96
N GLY A 150 21.82 -6.09 -18.14
CA GLY A 150 22.01 -6.07 -16.69
C GLY A 150 20.71 -5.89 -15.90
N THR A 151 20.69 -6.50 -14.73
CA THR A 151 19.58 -6.53 -13.76
C THR A 151 20.17 -6.20 -12.39
N CYS A 152 20.31 -4.91 -12.10
CA CYS A 152 20.85 -4.40 -10.84
C CYS A 152 19.73 -4.12 -9.83
N ILE A 153 19.22 -5.19 -9.20
CA ILE A 153 18.12 -5.10 -8.22
C ILE A 153 18.50 -4.18 -7.05
N GLU A 154 19.73 -4.31 -6.53
CA GLU A 154 20.21 -3.47 -5.44
C GLU A 154 20.33 -1.99 -5.84
N CYS A 155 20.62 -1.70 -7.12
CA CYS A 155 20.61 -0.33 -7.62
C CYS A 155 19.18 0.23 -7.63
N GLY A 156 18.21 -0.54 -8.14
CA GLY A 156 16.81 -0.13 -8.14
C GLY A 156 16.33 0.20 -6.72
N LEU A 157 16.60 -0.70 -5.77
CA LEU A 157 16.27 -0.50 -4.35
C LEU A 157 16.98 0.73 -3.75
N GLN A 158 18.27 0.92 -4.05
CA GLN A 158 19.04 2.04 -3.52
C GLN A 158 18.57 3.37 -4.11
N THR A 159 18.21 3.41 -5.39
CA THR A 159 17.61 4.59 -6.03
C THR A 159 16.25 4.90 -5.42
N THR A 160 15.40 3.90 -5.18
CA THR A 160 14.12 4.09 -4.47
C THR A 160 14.32 4.63 -3.06
N LEU A 161 15.25 4.06 -2.29
CA LEU A 161 15.56 4.52 -0.94
C LEU A 161 16.00 5.99 -0.94
N THR A 162 16.98 6.34 -1.77
CA THR A 162 17.49 7.71 -1.89
C THR A 162 16.39 8.67 -2.35
N PHE A 163 15.56 8.26 -3.31
CA PHE A 163 14.43 9.03 -3.81
C PHE A 163 13.43 9.34 -2.70
N LEU A 164 12.99 8.33 -1.95
CA LEU A 164 12.04 8.49 -0.85
C LEU A 164 12.60 9.33 0.31
N GLN A 165 13.91 9.26 0.55
CA GLN A 165 14.57 10.06 1.59
C GLN A 165 14.67 11.54 1.22
N ASN A 166 14.96 11.85 -0.05
CA ASN A 166 15.39 13.19 -0.45
C ASN A 166 14.32 13.98 -1.22
N GLU A 167 13.48 13.33 -2.01
CA GLU A 167 12.56 14.02 -2.93
C GLU A 167 11.12 14.06 -2.41
N ARG A 168 10.81 13.29 -1.37
CA ARG A 168 9.47 13.20 -0.81
C ARG A 168 9.24 14.29 0.24
N GLN A 169 8.50 15.32 -0.15
CA GLN A 169 8.16 16.44 0.74
C GLN A 169 7.09 16.08 1.77
N ASP A 170 5.97 15.51 1.32
CA ASP A 170 4.89 15.10 2.20
C ASP A 170 5.18 13.70 2.73
N LYS A 171 5.76 13.68 3.94
CA LYS A 171 6.06 12.46 4.67
C LYS A 171 4.85 11.88 5.39
N SER A 172 3.65 12.45 5.32
CA SER A 172 2.47 11.89 6.00
C SER A 172 1.78 10.77 5.23
N ARG A 173 2.02 10.69 3.91
CA ARG A 173 1.34 9.74 3.02
C ARG A 173 1.89 8.33 3.19
N ARG A 174 1.16 7.32 2.73
CA ARG A 174 1.68 5.95 2.76
C ARG A 174 2.44 5.65 1.47
N VAL A 175 3.54 4.92 1.57
CA VAL A 175 4.35 4.56 0.39
C VAL A 175 4.12 3.09 0.01
N VAL A 176 3.87 2.87 -1.27
CA VAL A 176 3.81 1.54 -1.90
C VAL A 176 4.88 1.49 -2.98
N VAL A 177 5.83 0.59 -2.83
CA VAL A 177 6.85 0.31 -3.85
C VAL A 177 6.44 -0.95 -4.60
N VAL A 178 6.26 -0.84 -5.90
CA VAL A 178 5.98 -1.99 -6.78
C VAL A 178 7.21 -2.25 -7.64
N PHE A 179 7.90 -3.34 -7.36
CA PHE A 179 9.15 -3.72 -7.99
C PHE A 179 8.90 -4.87 -8.96
N LEU A 180 9.25 -4.68 -10.24
CA LEU A 180 9.04 -5.65 -11.31
C LEU A 180 10.39 -6.07 -11.89
N THR A 181 10.64 -7.38 -12.00
CA THR A 181 11.87 -7.93 -12.62
C THR A 181 11.61 -9.28 -13.29
N ASP A 182 12.33 -9.59 -14.36
CA ASP A 182 12.31 -10.90 -15.00
C ASP A 182 13.60 -11.70 -14.85
N GLY A 183 14.58 -11.16 -14.12
CA GLY A 183 15.96 -11.63 -14.12
C GLY A 183 16.52 -11.84 -12.71
N LEU A 184 17.49 -12.75 -12.61
CA LEU A 184 18.36 -12.82 -11.44
C LEU A 184 19.38 -11.67 -11.47
N PRO A 185 19.86 -11.20 -10.31
CA PRO A 185 20.72 -10.04 -10.25
C PRO A 185 22.07 -10.31 -10.92
N ASN A 186 22.43 -9.46 -11.88
CA ASN A 186 23.70 -9.50 -12.61
C ASN A 186 24.17 -8.08 -12.95
N SER A 187 24.15 -7.20 -11.95
CA SER A 187 24.30 -5.74 -12.01
C SER A 187 25.37 -5.20 -12.95
N ASP A 188 26.45 -5.96 -13.14
CA ASP A 188 27.60 -5.65 -13.99
C ASP A 188 27.86 -6.85 -14.95
N PRO A 189 27.09 -6.98 -16.06
CA PRO A 189 27.26 -8.06 -17.01
C PRO A 189 28.68 -8.13 -17.56
N GLY A 190 29.26 -9.32 -17.59
CA GLY A 190 30.66 -9.54 -17.99
C GLY A 190 31.70 -9.30 -16.89
N ALA A 191 31.30 -8.77 -15.73
CA ALA A 191 32.16 -8.58 -14.56
C ALA A 191 31.43 -8.96 -13.25
N PRO A 192 31.03 -10.23 -13.09
CA PRO A 192 30.20 -10.65 -11.97
C PRO A 192 30.93 -10.48 -10.62
N LYS A 193 30.18 -10.03 -9.62
CA LYS A 193 30.68 -9.86 -8.25
C LYS A 193 30.91 -11.20 -7.54
N ALA A 194 32.08 -11.37 -6.93
CA ALA A 194 32.38 -12.52 -6.07
C ALA A 194 31.46 -12.53 -4.84
N GLY A 195 30.78 -13.65 -4.59
CA GLY A 195 29.78 -13.79 -3.52
C GLY A 195 28.36 -13.36 -3.92
N GLY A 196 28.13 -12.95 -5.17
CA GLY A 196 26.81 -12.56 -5.66
C GLY A 196 26.34 -11.20 -5.16
N TYR A 197 25.07 -10.89 -5.44
CA TYR A 197 24.46 -9.58 -5.15
C TYR A 197 23.44 -9.62 -3.99
N GLU A 198 23.07 -10.81 -3.52
CA GLU A 198 21.99 -10.98 -2.54
C GLU A 198 22.25 -10.32 -1.20
N GLY A 199 23.50 -10.32 -0.73
CA GLY A 199 23.88 -9.61 0.50
C GLY A 199 23.62 -8.11 0.39
N ASP A 200 23.91 -7.51 -0.78
CA ASP A 200 23.65 -6.08 -1.02
C ASP A 200 22.14 -5.82 -1.15
N ILE A 201 21.41 -6.68 -1.86
CA ILE A 201 19.95 -6.61 -1.99
C ILE A 201 19.31 -6.63 -0.60
N ALA A 202 19.65 -7.62 0.24
CA ALA A 202 19.11 -7.74 1.59
C ALA A 202 19.47 -6.54 2.46
N ALA A 203 20.70 -6.03 2.38
CA ALA A 203 21.12 -4.87 3.15
C ALA A 203 20.37 -3.58 2.78
N VAL A 204 20.23 -3.29 1.47
CA VAL A 204 19.50 -2.10 1.00
C VAL A 204 18.00 -2.26 1.26
N ALA A 205 17.44 -3.44 1.04
CA ALA A 205 16.05 -3.74 1.35
C ALA A 205 15.74 -3.58 2.83
N GLY A 206 16.61 -4.04 3.73
CA GLY A 206 16.45 -3.85 5.17
C GLY A 206 16.35 -2.37 5.54
N ARG A 207 17.18 -1.52 4.91
CA ARG A 207 17.12 -0.06 5.08
C ARG A 207 15.84 0.55 4.50
N LEU A 208 15.37 0.08 3.35
CA LEU A 208 14.12 0.54 2.74
C LEU A 208 12.90 0.15 3.58
N LYS A 209 12.88 -1.07 4.12
CA LYS A 209 11.81 -1.58 5.00
C LYS A 209 11.82 -0.94 6.38
N ALA A 210 12.96 -0.42 6.83
CA ALA A 210 13.06 0.37 8.04
C ALA A 210 12.85 1.88 7.80
N LEU A 211 12.69 2.32 6.55
CA LEU A 211 12.47 3.72 6.24
C LEU A 211 11.13 4.16 6.80
N ASN A 212 11.12 5.17 7.66
CA ASN A 212 9.87 5.74 8.10
C ASN A 212 9.27 6.65 7.00
N THR A 213 8.04 6.36 6.60
CA THR A 213 7.33 7.12 5.57
C THR A 213 6.07 7.82 6.04
N ALA A 214 5.74 7.84 7.34
CA ALA A 214 4.65 8.65 7.88
C ALA A 214 5.18 9.73 8.84
N ALA A 215 4.45 10.85 8.91
CA ALA A 215 4.60 11.84 9.96
C ALA A 215 3.99 11.29 11.26
N THR A 216 2.87 10.57 11.18
CA THR A 216 2.11 10.13 12.36
C THR A 216 2.61 8.82 12.99
N GLY A 217 3.88 8.44 12.84
CA GLY A 217 4.40 7.15 13.31
C GLY A 217 5.30 6.43 12.32
N ASN A 218 5.95 5.34 12.74
CA ASN A 218 6.77 4.52 11.85
C ASN A 218 5.89 3.70 10.89
N VAL A 219 5.58 4.25 9.72
CA VAL A 219 4.89 3.51 8.66
C VAL A 219 5.91 3.21 7.58
N PRO A 220 6.48 2.00 7.55
CA PRO A 220 7.42 1.63 6.51
C PRO A 220 6.72 1.48 5.14
N PRO A 221 7.47 1.61 4.02
CA PRO A 221 6.92 1.33 2.71
C PRO A 221 6.42 -0.11 2.65
N THR A 222 5.29 -0.31 1.98
CA THR A 222 4.91 -1.65 1.52
C THR A 222 5.68 -1.93 0.24
N VAL A 223 6.66 -2.82 0.30
CA VAL A 223 7.50 -3.22 -0.83
C VAL A 223 6.97 -4.53 -1.40
N ILE A 224 6.52 -4.44 -2.65
CA ILE A 224 5.91 -5.52 -3.41
C ILE A 224 6.88 -5.90 -4.51
N GLY A 225 7.09 -7.21 -4.68
CA GLY A 225 7.99 -7.74 -5.68
C GLY A 225 7.23 -8.65 -6.63
N ILE A 226 7.44 -8.44 -7.93
CA ILE A 226 6.78 -9.19 -8.99
C ILE A 226 7.87 -9.77 -9.89
N GLY A 227 8.01 -11.09 -9.85
CA GLY A 227 8.89 -11.86 -10.72
C GLY A 227 8.16 -12.22 -12.00
N TYR A 228 8.70 -11.82 -13.14
CA TYR A 228 7.98 -11.88 -14.40
C TYR A 228 8.53 -12.96 -15.34
N GLY A 229 7.79 -14.06 -15.46
CA GLY A 229 8.23 -15.26 -16.18
C GLY A 229 9.42 -15.95 -15.50
N ASP A 230 10.06 -16.86 -16.23
CA ASP A 230 11.25 -17.57 -15.74
C ASP A 230 12.54 -17.00 -16.39
N PRO A 231 13.54 -16.60 -15.59
CA PRO A 231 14.81 -16.03 -16.09
C PRO A 231 15.68 -17.03 -16.87
N ASN A 232 15.45 -18.34 -16.72
CA ASN A 232 16.26 -19.39 -17.34
C ASN A 232 15.73 -19.86 -18.70
N PHE A 233 14.50 -19.48 -19.08
CA PHE A 233 13.92 -19.94 -20.34
C PHE A 233 14.27 -18.99 -21.48
N SER A 234 15.01 -19.50 -22.47
CA SER A 234 15.24 -18.85 -23.76
C SER A 234 14.07 -19.00 -24.74
N GLY A 235 12.93 -19.54 -24.29
CA GLY A 235 11.75 -19.85 -25.10
C GLY A 235 10.45 -19.73 -24.30
N ALA A 236 9.32 -19.88 -24.98
CA ALA A 236 7.98 -19.88 -24.37
C ALA A 236 7.87 -20.97 -23.28
N PRO A 237 7.63 -20.62 -22.00
CA PRO A 237 7.39 -21.60 -20.94
C PRO A 237 6.23 -22.55 -21.28
N GLN A 238 6.36 -23.82 -20.92
CA GLN A 238 5.27 -24.79 -20.99
C GLN A 238 4.27 -24.56 -19.84
N PRO A 239 2.98 -24.88 -20.03
CA PRO A 239 2.01 -24.86 -18.94
C PRO A 239 2.46 -25.76 -17.77
N GLY A 240 2.72 -25.15 -16.61
CA GLY A 240 3.23 -25.84 -15.41
C GLY A 240 4.69 -25.55 -15.07
N ASP A 241 5.41 -24.84 -15.93
CA ASP A 241 6.75 -24.33 -15.59
C ASP A 241 6.60 -23.27 -14.49
N LEU A 242 7.08 -23.63 -13.30
CA LEU A 242 7.17 -22.72 -12.16
C LEU A 242 8.18 -21.63 -12.52
N VAL A 243 7.92 -20.40 -12.09
CA VAL A 243 9.00 -19.41 -12.04
C VAL A 243 10.12 -19.98 -11.20
N ASN A 244 11.33 -19.94 -11.76
CA ASN A 244 12.55 -20.36 -11.08
C ASN A 244 12.48 -20.02 -9.59
N ALA A 245 12.51 -21.05 -8.73
CA ALA A 245 12.46 -20.90 -7.28
C ALA A 245 13.50 -19.88 -6.78
N GLU A 246 14.60 -19.73 -7.53
CA GLU A 246 15.64 -18.75 -7.28
C GLU A 246 15.19 -17.29 -7.46
N LEU A 247 14.39 -16.99 -8.49
CA LEU A 247 13.89 -15.62 -8.70
C LEU A 247 12.96 -15.21 -7.56
N ILE A 248 12.02 -16.08 -7.18
CA ILE A 248 11.15 -15.86 -6.02
C ILE A 248 11.97 -15.72 -4.74
N ARG A 249 13.01 -16.54 -4.57
CA ARG A 249 13.91 -16.44 -3.41
C ARG A 249 14.57 -15.07 -3.31
N VAL A 250 15.09 -14.54 -4.42
CA VAL A 250 15.65 -13.19 -4.48
C VAL A 250 14.59 -12.12 -4.21
N ILE A 251 13.39 -12.27 -4.77
CA ILE A 251 12.29 -11.32 -4.55
C ILE A 251 11.95 -11.19 -3.06
N LYS A 252 11.82 -12.32 -2.36
CA LYS A 252 11.55 -12.36 -0.93
C LYS A 252 12.59 -11.64 -0.07
N LEU A 253 13.83 -11.49 -0.55
CA LEU A 253 14.84 -10.72 0.18
C LEU A 253 14.44 -9.24 0.34
N PHE A 254 13.72 -8.69 -0.64
CA PHE A 254 13.41 -7.26 -0.66
C PHE A 254 11.96 -6.90 -0.40
N THR A 255 11.01 -7.83 -0.52
CA THR A 255 9.60 -7.56 -0.19
C THR A 255 9.41 -7.34 1.31
N THR A 256 8.33 -6.63 1.66
CA THR A 256 7.96 -6.38 3.07
C THR A 256 7.88 -7.67 3.85
N ASP A 257 7.20 -8.66 3.29
CA ASP A 257 7.16 -10.05 3.75
C ASP A 257 6.93 -10.99 2.55
N ASP A 258 6.87 -12.29 2.82
CA ASP A 258 6.69 -13.34 1.81
C ASP A 258 5.34 -13.28 1.09
N THR A 259 4.32 -12.64 1.66
CA THR A 259 2.98 -12.50 1.05
C THR A 259 2.95 -11.43 -0.04
N TRP A 260 3.94 -10.52 -0.05
CA TRP A 260 4.13 -9.49 -1.07
C TRP A 260 5.12 -9.88 -2.18
N ALA A 261 5.58 -11.15 -2.16
CA ALA A 261 6.39 -11.73 -3.23
C ALA A 261 5.48 -12.49 -4.20
N PHE A 262 5.30 -11.92 -5.38
CA PHE A 262 4.49 -12.48 -6.44
C PHE A 262 5.35 -12.93 -7.60
N SER A 263 4.80 -13.84 -8.39
CA SER A 263 5.36 -14.13 -9.69
C SER A 263 4.33 -14.61 -10.70
N THR A 264 4.57 -14.28 -11.97
CA THR A 264 3.78 -14.78 -13.08
C THR A 264 4.27 -16.16 -13.51
N ALA A 265 3.58 -17.20 -13.04
CA ALA A 265 3.70 -18.53 -13.58
C ALA A 265 2.72 -18.72 -14.76
N ALA A 266 2.80 -19.83 -15.48
CA ALA A 266 1.94 -20.12 -16.64
C ALA A 266 0.41 -20.02 -16.36
N ASN A 267 0.00 -20.02 -15.09
CA ASN A 267 -1.39 -19.97 -14.63
C ASN A 267 -1.76 -18.73 -13.80
N VAL A 268 -0.84 -17.79 -13.56
CA VAL A 268 -1.13 -16.55 -12.82
C VAL A 268 -0.67 -15.37 -13.66
N SER A 269 -1.63 -14.60 -14.18
CA SER A 269 -1.31 -13.41 -14.96
C SER A 269 -0.86 -12.26 -14.04
N ILE A 270 -0.09 -11.35 -14.61
CA ILE A 270 0.28 -10.09 -13.98
C ILE A 270 -0.95 -9.25 -13.62
N THR A 271 -2.04 -9.33 -14.40
CA THR A 271 -3.35 -8.76 -14.05
C THR A 271 -3.89 -9.28 -12.73
N GLU A 272 -3.82 -10.60 -12.51
CA GLU A 272 -4.30 -11.21 -11.28
C GLU A 272 -3.46 -10.78 -10.08
N VAL A 273 -2.13 -10.72 -10.25
CA VAL A 273 -1.20 -10.19 -9.24
C VAL A 273 -1.58 -8.75 -8.87
N PHE A 274 -1.76 -7.88 -9.87
CA PHE A 274 -2.14 -6.49 -9.65
C PHE A 274 -3.51 -6.34 -8.98
N ASN A 275 -4.49 -7.18 -9.34
CA ASN A 275 -5.79 -7.20 -8.67
C ASN A 275 -5.68 -7.60 -7.19
N ARG A 276 -4.86 -8.61 -6.86
CA ARG A 276 -4.60 -9.02 -5.47
C ARG A 276 -3.91 -7.90 -4.68
N ILE A 277 -2.96 -7.20 -5.30
CA ILE A 277 -2.31 -6.03 -4.70
C ILE A 277 -3.34 -4.94 -4.41
N GLN A 278 -4.19 -4.60 -5.37
CA GLN A 278 -5.22 -3.57 -5.20
C GLN A 278 -6.24 -3.94 -4.13
N GLN A 279 -6.69 -5.20 -4.08
CA GLN A 279 -7.59 -5.68 -3.03
C GLN A 279 -6.94 -5.57 -1.64
N SER A 280 -5.67 -5.94 -1.54
CA SER A 280 -4.94 -5.92 -0.26
C SER A 280 -4.68 -4.50 0.23
N LEU A 281 -4.27 -3.59 -0.66
CA LEU A 281 -4.00 -2.18 -0.34
C LEU A 281 -5.27 -1.38 -0.05
N ASN A 282 -6.38 -1.69 -0.73
CA ASN A 282 -7.66 -1.00 -0.55
C ASN A 282 -8.60 -1.69 0.46
N SER A 283 -8.15 -2.75 1.14
CA SER A 283 -8.94 -3.37 2.21
C SER A 283 -9.02 -2.41 3.40
N CYS A 284 -10.23 -2.12 3.89
CA CYS A 284 -10.37 -1.33 5.11
C CYS A 284 -9.70 -2.02 6.31
N ALA A 285 -9.46 -3.34 6.27
CA ALA A 285 -8.67 -4.08 7.25
C ALA A 285 -7.22 -3.58 7.39
N LEU A 286 -6.56 -3.18 6.29
CA LEU A 286 -5.23 -2.57 6.37
C LEU A 286 -5.33 -1.20 7.05
N ASN A 287 -6.29 -0.37 6.66
CA ASN A 287 -6.53 0.93 7.30
C ASN A 287 -6.89 0.79 8.78
N GLU A 288 -7.66 -0.23 9.17
CA GLU A 288 -7.98 -0.56 10.56
C GLU A 288 -6.72 -0.96 11.34
N LYS A 289 -5.88 -1.86 10.81
CA LYS A 289 -4.59 -2.21 11.44
C LYS A 289 -3.70 -1.00 11.69
N LEU A 290 -3.70 -0.03 10.77
CA LEU A 290 -2.85 1.15 10.87
C LEU A 290 -3.44 2.22 11.76
N HIS A 291 -4.76 2.38 11.73
CA HIS A 291 -5.45 3.22 12.69
C HIS A 291 -5.19 2.68 14.10
N ALA A 292 -5.28 1.37 14.30
CA ALA A 292 -4.93 0.73 15.56
C ALA A 292 -3.46 1.00 15.97
N ALA A 293 -2.51 0.92 15.03
CA ALA A 293 -1.11 1.27 15.31
C ALA A 293 -0.91 2.75 15.67
N PHE A 294 -1.61 3.66 14.99
CA PHE A 294 -1.56 5.09 15.29
C PHE A 294 -2.20 5.41 16.65
N VAL A 295 -3.38 4.87 16.94
CA VAL A 295 -4.03 4.96 18.25
C VAL A 295 -3.07 4.43 19.32
N LYS A 296 -2.44 3.27 19.11
CA LYS A 296 -1.45 2.72 20.03
C LYS A 296 -0.26 3.66 20.27
N SER A 297 0.19 4.44 19.28
CA SER A 297 1.29 5.39 19.51
C SER A 297 0.94 6.53 20.47
N LYS A 298 -0.35 6.79 20.71
CA LYS A 298 -0.83 7.83 21.65
C LYS A 298 -0.82 7.36 23.11
N ASP A 299 -0.66 6.07 23.34
CA ASP A 299 -0.37 5.47 24.64
C ASP A 299 1.14 5.59 24.89
N VAL A 300 1.55 6.80 25.24
CA VAL A 300 2.95 7.24 25.34
C VAL A 300 3.67 6.45 26.43
N ASN A 301 2.98 6.10 27.51
CA ASN A 301 3.55 5.34 28.62
C ASN A 301 3.39 3.80 28.45
N ASN A 302 2.70 3.34 27.40
CA ASN A 302 2.40 1.95 27.09
C ASN A 302 1.66 1.21 28.22
N ASP A 303 0.73 1.88 28.90
CA ASP A 303 -0.10 1.29 29.95
C ASP A 303 -1.40 0.65 29.45
N GLY A 304 -1.67 0.77 28.15
CA GLY A 304 -2.84 0.23 27.47
C GLY A 304 -4.05 1.16 27.48
N ILE A 305 -3.96 2.39 28.00
CA ILE A 305 -5.07 3.34 28.06
C ILE A 305 -4.57 4.74 27.74
N ILE A 306 -5.04 5.34 26.65
CA ILE A 306 -4.74 6.73 26.32
C ILE A 306 -5.49 7.63 27.30
N ASN A 307 -4.78 8.25 28.24
CA ASN A 307 -5.39 9.03 29.30
C ASN A 307 -4.53 10.27 29.68
N THR A 308 -4.89 10.93 30.77
CA THR A 308 -4.17 12.12 31.22
C THR A 308 -2.71 11.85 31.60
N VAL A 309 -2.35 10.62 31.96
CA VAL A 309 -0.97 10.22 32.25
C VAL A 309 -0.13 10.28 30.98
N ASP A 310 -0.62 9.82 29.83
CA ASP A 310 0.06 9.98 28.54
C ASP A 310 0.22 11.45 28.16
N LEU A 311 -0.83 12.23 28.39
CA LEU A 311 -0.79 13.67 28.17
C LEU A 311 0.29 14.33 29.04
N PHE A 312 0.40 13.95 30.31
CA PHE A 312 1.47 14.46 31.18
C PHE A 312 2.86 14.00 30.73
N ALA A 313 3.01 12.73 30.32
CA ALA A 313 4.27 12.24 29.76
C ALA A 313 4.69 13.04 28.52
N LEU A 314 3.72 13.44 27.70
CA LEU A 314 3.94 14.26 26.51
C LEU A 314 4.28 15.72 26.87
N TYR A 315 3.66 16.28 27.92
CA TYR A 315 4.02 17.60 28.46
C TYR A 315 5.41 17.62 29.13
N ASP A 316 5.80 16.57 29.83
CA ASP A 316 7.13 16.43 30.42
C ASP A 316 8.22 16.41 29.35
N ALA A 317 7.86 15.95 28.15
CA ALA A 317 8.72 15.92 26.98
C ALA A 317 8.55 17.13 26.04
N TYR A 318 7.75 18.13 26.42
CA TYR A 318 7.45 19.28 25.56
C TYR A 318 8.72 20.07 25.17
N PHE A 319 8.79 20.45 23.90
CA PHE A 319 9.96 21.04 23.22
C PHE A 319 11.22 20.14 23.12
N GLN A 320 11.17 18.88 23.56
CA GLN A 320 12.26 17.97 23.25
C GLN A 320 12.41 17.82 21.73
N LYS A 321 13.66 17.82 21.26
CA LYS A 321 13.99 17.66 19.85
C LYS A 321 14.84 16.43 19.63
N GLY A 322 14.61 15.74 18.53
CA GLY A 322 15.36 14.54 18.20
C GLY A 322 14.62 13.63 17.24
N THR A 323 15.16 12.46 17.03
CA THR A 323 14.52 11.38 16.27
C THR A 323 14.02 10.31 17.23
N ASN A 324 12.86 9.72 16.96
CA ASN A 324 12.26 8.64 17.77
C ASN A 324 11.90 9.05 19.21
N LEU A 325 11.41 10.27 19.40
CA LEU A 325 10.88 10.69 20.71
C LEU A 325 9.48 10.07 20.89
N ALA A 326 9.24 9.42 22.04
CA ALA A 326 7.98 8.71 22.28
C ALA A 326 6.73 9.62 22.22
N GLY A 327 6.87 10.90 22.62
CA GLY A 327 5.79 11.88 22.58
C GLY A 327 5.70 12.70 21.29
N ASP A 328 6.56 12.43 20.30
CA ASP A 328 6.55 13.10 18.98
C ASP A 328 5.59 12.31 18.07
N LEU A 329 4.29 12.53 18.28
CA LEU A 329 3.21 11.80 17.64
C LEU A 329 3.05 12.17 16.16
N ASN A 330 3.48 13.36 15.76
CA ASN A 330 3.52 13.83 14.38
C ASN A 330 4.92 13.74 13.72
N GLN A 331 5.92 13.26 14.48
CA GLN A 331 7.30 12.99 14.07
C GLN A 331 7.95 14.12 13.29
N ASP A 332 7.61 15.37 13.64
CA ASP A 332 8.24 16.56 13.09
C ASP A 332 9.63 16.84 13.72
N GLY A 333 10.02 15.99 14.67
CA GLY A 333 11.28 16.05 15.39
C GLY A 333 11.24 16.98 16.59
N ILE A 334 10.07 17.54 16.94
CA ILE A 334 9.83 18.40 18.09
C ILE A 334 8.49 18.06 18.74
N ILE A 335 8.52 17.63 20.00
CA ILE A 335 7.28 17.47 20.77
C ILE A 335 6.67 18.85 21.05
N ASN A 336 5.48 19.13 20.52
CA ASN A 336 4.84 20.43 20.63
C ASN A 336 3.31 20.34 20.70
N SER A 337 2.62 21.47 20.56
CA SER A 337 1.16 21.55 20.71
C SER A 337 0.41 20.75 19.65
N LEU A 338 1.03 20.46 18.50
CA LEU A 338 0.46 19.61 17.47
C LEU A 338 0.34 18.17 17.97
N ASP A 339 1.37 17.61 18.61
CA ASP A 339 1.32 16.27 19.19
C ASP A 339 0.24 16.15 20.26
N ILE A 340 0.18 17.13 21.16
CA ILE A 340 -0.86 17.22 22.19
C ILE A 340 -2.26 17.18 21.57
N SER A 341 -2.48 17.93 20.49
CA SER A 341 -3.79 17.97 19.83
C SER A 341 -4.20 16.62 19.23
N LEU A 342 -3.24 15.82 18.77
CA LEU A 342 -3.49 14.47 18.27
C LEU A 342 -3.87 13.50 19.38
N LEU A 343 -3.30 13.66 20.57
CA LEU A 343 -3.59 12.83 21.74
C LEU A 343 -4.97 13.15 22.34
N ILE A 344 -5.29 14.44 22.51
CA ILE A 344 -6.55 14.89 23.16
C ILE A 344 -7.79 14.28 22.51
N GLY A 345 -7.77 14.09 21.19
CA GLY A 345 -8.90 13.51 20.44
C GLY A 345 -9.28 12.08 20.88
N ASP A 346 -8.35 11.35 21.49
CA ASP A 346 -8.50 9.92 21.79
C ASP A 346 -8.39 9.62 23.30
N LEU A 347 -8.46 10.65 24.16
CA LEU A 347 -8.46 10.44 25.62
C LEU A 347 -9.63 9.54 26.06
N GLY A 348 -9.33 8.58 26.95
CA GLY A 348 -10.26 7.56 27.43
C GLY A 348 -10.33 6.30 26.55
N THR A 349 -9.52 6.22 25.49
CA THR A 349 -9.46 5.05 24.62
C THR A 349 -8.61 3.96 25.24
N VAL A 350 -9.16 2.76 25.35
CA VAL A 350 -8.40 1.55 25.71
C VAL A 350 -7.71 1.03 24.45
N VAL A 351 -6.41 0.84 24.52
CA VAL A 351 -5.59 0.27 23.46
C VAL A 351 -5.45 -1.21 23.75
N GLU A 352 -5.91 -2.07 22.83
CA GLU A 352 -5.74 -3.51 23.05
C GLU A 352 -4.25 -3.87 23.13
N PRO A 353 -3.82 -4.61 24.17
CA PRO A 353 -2.44 -5.10 24.24
C PRO A 353 -2.23 -6.01 23.04
N GLY A 354 -1.33 -5.60 22.16
CA GLY A 354 -1.01 -6.36 20.95
C GLY A 354 -0.68 -7.80 21.33
N THR A 355 -1.39 -8.75 20.76
CA THR A 355 -0.94 -10.14 20.76
C THR A 355 0.40 -10.16 20.03
N GLU A 356 1.50 -10.34 20.78
CA GLU A 356 2.79 -10.65 20.18
C GLU A 356 2.59 -11.93 19.35
N GLN A 357 2.63 -11.79 18.02
CA GLN A 357 2.71 -12.89 17.06
C GLN A 357 4.12 -12.99 16.52
#